data_AF-A0A1Y0YAW0-F1
#
_entry.id   AF-A0A1Y0YAW0-F1
#
_cell.length_a   1.000
_cell.length_b   1.000
_cell.length_c   1.000
_cell.angle_alpha   90.00
_cell.angle_beta   90.00
_cell.angle_gamma   90.00
#
_symmetry.space_group_name_H-M   'P 1'
#
loop_
_entity.id
_entity.type
_entity.pdbx_description
1 polymer ?
#
loop_
_entity_poly.entity_id
_entity_poly.type
_entity_poly.pdbx_seq_one_letter_code
_entity_poly.pdbx_strand_id
1 'polypeptide(L)'
;MAQLSNELFQLLNGEKLAGKRHEAMMLQTVTEDGWPHTAMISAGEILALNKTDIRLALWQGTTTTANIARTGRALFVACWKGKAHYVRLSLKKLPELRDAKHPRARFAGTVEAAREDIAKYADIISGVQIKLKDEAAVLRRWEETLGELRK
;
A
#
# COMPACT_ATOMS: atom_id res chain seq x y z
N MET A 1 5.37 6.56 -19.33
CA MET A 1 4.45 6.42 -18.17
C MET A 1 5.27 6.23 -16.92
N ALA A 2 4.86 6.81 -15.79
CA ALA A 2 5.55 6.59 -14.51
C ALA A 2 5.32 5.15 -14.02
N GLN A 3 6.30 4.59 -13.31
CA GLN A 3 6.28 3.20 -12.86
C GLN A 3 7.08 3.00 -11.59
N LEU A 4 6.74 1.97 -10.81
CA LEU A 4 7.51 1.50 -9.67
C LEU A 4 8.90 1.03 -10.10
N SER A 5 9.90 1.21 -9.24
CA SER A 5 11.19 0.53 -9.41
C SER A 5 11.05 -0.98 -9.21
N ASN A 6 12.07 -1.73 -9.65
CA ASN A 6 12.09 -3.19 -9.46
C ASN A 6 12.00 -3.56 -7.98
N GLU A 7 12.73 -2.86 -7.12
CA GLU A 7 12.79 -3.15 -5.68
C GLU A 7 11.45 -2.91 -5.00
N LEU A 8 10.78 -1.80 -5.36
CA LEU A 8 9.47 -1.47 -4.82
C LEU A 8 8.39 -2.42 -5.35
N PHE A 9 8.43 -2.78 -6.63
CA PHE A 9 7.55 -3.80 -7.16
C PHE A 9 7.74 -5.14 -6.43
N GLN A 10 8.99 -5.56 -6.16
CA GLN A 10 9.27 -6.77 -5.39
C GLN A 10 8.74 -6.71 -3.97
N LEU A 11 8.68 -5.53 -3.32
CA LEU A 11 8.01 -5.37 -2.04
C LEU A 11 6.49 -5.62 -2.19
N LEU A 12 5.87 -5.06 -3.23
CA LEU A 12 4.42 -4.94 -3.34
C LEU A 12 3.73 -6.04 -4.17
N ASN A 13 4.46 -6.96 -4.81
CA ASN A 13 3.88 -7.97 -5.72
C ASN A 13 2.99 -9.03 -5.03
N GLY A 14 2.92 -9.02 -3.70
CA GLY A 14 2.14 -9.98 -2.90
C GLY A 14 2.78 -11.37 -2.76
N GLU A 15 4.02 -11.54 -3.21
CA GLU A 15 4.78 -12.79 -3.02
C GLU A 15 5.64 -12.73 -1.75
N LYS A 16 6.02 -13.89 -1.21
CA LYS A 16 6.95 -14.01 -0.07
C LYS A 16 6.56 -13.13 1.14
N LEU A 17 5.26 -13.05 1.45
CA LEU A 17 4.71 -12.17 2.49
C LEU A 17 5.35 -12.37 3.87
N ALA A 18 5.67 -13.61 4.25
CA ALA A 18 6.36 -13.90 5.50
C ALA A 18 7.70 -13.14 5.61
N GLY A 19 8.43 -12.96 4.50
CA GLY A 19 9.67 -12.18 4.47
C GLY A 19 9.46 -10.67 4.57
N LYS A 20 8.23 -10.19 4.42
CA LYS A 20 7.83 -8.77 4.42
C LYS A 20 6.92 -8.42 5.61
N ARG A 21 6.71 -9.35 6.52
CA ARG A 21 5.73 -9.25 7.62
C ARG A 21 5.97 -8.09 8.58
N HIS A 22 7.20 -7.61 8.65
CA HIS A 22 7.57 -6.49 9.49
C HIS A 22 7.40 -5.15 8.79
N GLU A 23 7.28 -5.11 7.47
CA GLU A 23 7.26 -3.86 6.73
C GLU A 23 5.92 -3.14 6.92
N ALA A 24 6.01 -1.88 7.34
CA ALA A 24 4.90 -0.97 7.38
C ALA A 24 5.24 0.30 6.60
N MET A 25 4.28 0.76 5.81
CA MET A 25 4.43 1.88 4.89
C MET A 25 3.36 2.92 5.18
N MET A 26 3.59 4.14 4.72
CA MET A 26 2.64 5.23 4.90
C MET A 26 1.78 5.38 3.63
N LEU A 27 0.48 5.52 3.84
CA LEU A 27 -0.46 5.96 2.81
C LEU A 27 -1.04 7.31 3.25
N GLN A 28 -0.72 8.33 2.48
CA GLN A 28 -1.14 9.70 2.74
C GLN A 28 -2.29 10.07 1.81
N THR A 29 -3.30 10.68 2.40
CA THR A 29 -4.50 11.20 1.73
C THR A 29 -4.72 12.64 2.19
N VAL A 30 -5.69 13.35 1.62
CA VAL A 30 -5.97 14.74 2.00
C VAL A 30 -7.36 14.80 2.61
N THR A 31 -7.49 15.36 3.81
CA THR A 31 -8.76 15.61 4.51
C THR A 31 -9.57 16.70 3.82
N GLU A 32 -10.80 16.94 4.27
CA GLU A 32 -11.66 17.98 3.68
C GLU A 32 -11.18 19.41 3.99
N ASP A 33 -10.55 19.61 5.14
CA ASP A 33 -9.91 20.86 5.55
C ASP A 33 -8.51 21.05 4.93
N GLY A 34 -8.10 20.17 4.00
CA GLY A 34 -6.89 20.32 3.19
C GLY A 34 -5.61 19.80 3.83
N TRP A 35 -5.65 19.24 5.04
CA TRP A 35 -4.48 18.69 5.70
C TRP A 35 -4.12 17.28 5.20
N PRO A 36 -2.82 16.90 5.21
CA PRO A 36 -2.43 15.52 4.99
C PRO A 36 -2.92 14.61 6.13
N HIS A 37 -3.63 13.54 5.79
CA HIS A 37 -3.94 12.44 6.68
C HIS A 37 -3.04 11.25 6.36
N THR A 38 -2.26 10.79 7.33
CA THR A 38 -1.36 9.64 7.20
C THR A 38 -1.95 8.42 7.89
N ALA A 39 -2.03 7.31 7.17
CA ALA A 39 -2.30 5.99 7.73
C ALA A 39 -1.11 5.05 7.48
N MET A 40 -0.84 4.16 8.42
CA MET A 40 0.10 3.07 8.20
C MET A 40 -0.62 1.89 7.57
N ILE A 41 -0.03 1.31 6.53
CA ILE A 41 -0.50 0.10 5.86
C ILE A 41 0.63 -0.94 5.79
N SER A 42 0.25 -2.20 5.69
CA SER A 42 1.16 -3.34 5.64
C SER A 42 1.21 -3.98 4.25
N ALA A 43 2.15 -4.92 4.05
CA ALA A 43 2.23 -5.71 2.81
C ALA A 43 0.97 -6.53 2.49
N GLY A 44 0.06 -6.71 3.44
CA GLY A 44 -1.23 -7.37 3.22
C GLY A 44 -2.36 -6.47 2.71
N GLU A 45 -2.12 -5.17 2.60
CA GLU A 45 -3.16 -4.16 2.26
C GLU A 45 -2.92 -3.49 0.90
N ILE A 46 -1.78 -3.76 0.27
CA ILE A 46 -1.38 -3.21 -1.03
C ILE A 46 -0.82 -4.31 -1.91
N LEU A 47 -1.16 -4.26 -3.19
CA LEU A 47 -0.70 -5.20 -4.20
C LEU A 47 -0.36 -4.48 -5.50
N ALA A 48 0.86 -4.62 -5.97
CA ALA A 48 1.24 -4.24 -7.33
C ALA A 48 0.97 -5.43 -8.28
N LEU A 49 0.10 -5.23 -9.26
CA LEU A 49 -0.16 -6.23 -10.31
C LEU A 49 0.96 -6.23 -11.35
N ASN A 50 1.49 -5.05 -11.62
CA ASN A 50 2.68 -4.81 -12.41
C ASN A 50 3.31 -3.49 -11.91
N LYS A 51 4.25 -2.90 -12.65
CA LYS A 51 4.94 -1.67 -12.21
C LYS A 51 4.10 -0.40 -12.35
N THR A 52 2.94 -0.44 -12.99
CA THR A 52 2.07 0.72 -13.20
C THR A 52 0.74 0.58 -12.47
N ASP A 53 0.26 -0.64 -12.27
CA ASP A 53 -1.06 -0.95 -11.71
C ASP A 53 -0.95 -1.51 -10.30
N ILE A 54 -1.73 -0.91 -9.40
CA ILE A 54 -1.80 -1.29 -8.00
C ILE A 54 -3.25 -1.54 -7.58
N ARG A 55 -3.38 -2.22 -6.44
CA ARG A 55 -4.63 -2.52 -5.75
C ARG A 55 -4.44 -2.25 -4.26
N LEU A 56 -5.48 -1.71 -3.62
CA LEU A 56 -5.51 -1.48 -2.18
C LEU A 56 -6.72 -2.17 -1.56
N ALA A 57 -6.53 -2.80 -0.40
CA ALA A 57 -7.58 -3.35 0.45
C ALA A 57 -7.49 -2.68 1.81
N LEU A 58 -8.37 -1.70 2.05
CA LEU A 58 -8.36 -0.86 3.25
C LEU A 58 -9.55 -1.14 4.15
N TRP A 59 -9.42 -0.80 5.43
CA TRP A 59 -10.51 -0.86 6.39
C TRP A 59 -11.65 0.08 5.99
N GLN A 60 -12.86 -0.46 5.90
CA GLN A 60 -14.06 0.29 5.55
C GLN A 60 -14.38 1.33 6.64
N GLY A 61 -14.98 2.46 6.24
CA GLY A 61 -15.40 3.51 7.17
C GLY A 61 -14.28 4.35 7.78
N THR A 62 -13.03 4.17 7.33
CA THR A 62 -11.90 4.99 7.79
C THR A 62 -11.80 6.31 7.03
N THR A 63 -11.21 7.32 7.68
CA THR A 63 -10.86 8.61 7.06
C THR A 63 -10.08 8.44 5.76
N THR A 64 -9.12 7.51 5.72
CA THR A 64 -8.36 7.16 4.51
C THR A 64 -9.29 6.76 3.36
N THR A 65 -10.24 5.84 3.61
CA THR A 65 -11.16 5.37 2.55
C THR A 65 -12.13 6.44 2.09
N ALA A 66 -12.61 7.30 2.99
CA ALA A 66 -13.46 8.45 2.65
C ALA A 66 -12.68 9.46 1.79
N ASN A 67 -11.44 9.79 2.17
CA ASN A 67 -10.59 10.71 1.41
C ASN A 67 -10.29 10.19 0.00
N ILE A 68 -9.96 8.90 -0.15
CA ILE A 68 -9.71 8.31 -1.47
C ILE A 68 -10.99 8.30 -2.31
N ALA A 69 -12.14 7.93 -1.74
CA ALA A 69 -13.41 7.94 -2.47
C ALA A 69 -13.77 9.34 -3.01
N ARG A 70 -13.47 10.40 -2.24
CA ARG A 70 -13.71 11.79 -2.63
C ARG A 70 -12.69 12.32 -3.66
N THR A 71 -11.41 12.04 -3.45
CA THR A 71 -10.32 12.70 -4.20
C THR A 71 -9.75 11.85 -5.34
N GLY A 72 -9.94 10.53 -5.27
CA GLY A 72 -9.29 9.57 -6.16
C GLY A 72 -7.78 9.57 -6.08
N ARG A 73 -7.17 10.07 -4.98
CA ARG A 73 -5.73 10.29 -4.90
C ARG A 73 -5.14 9.81 -3.57
N ALA A 74 -3.92 9.30 -3.65
CA ALA A 74 -3.09 9.05 -2.48
C ALA A 74 -1.60 9.18 -2.82
N LEU A 75 -0.78 9.43 -1.80
CA LEU A 75 0.67 9.32 -1.86
C LEU A 75 1.10 8.13 -1.01
N PHE A 76 1.70 7.13 -1.63
CA PHE A 76 2.30 6.00 -0.95
C PHE A 76 3.78 6.27 -0.69
N VAL A 77 4.22 6.07 0.56
CA VAL A 77 5.60 6.31 0.99
C VAL A 77 6.14 5.08 1.71
N ALA A 78 7.32 4.61 1.28
CA ALA A 78 7.97 3.45 1.87
C ALA A 78 9.49 3.65 1.96
N CYS A 79 10.10 3.23 3.05
CA CYS A 79 11.55 3.06 3.11
C CYS A 79 11.88 1.61 2.80
N TRP A 80 12.58 1.35 1.70
CA TRP A 80 12.89 -0.01 1.26
C TRP A 80 14.22 -0.07 0.53
N LYS A 81 15.04 -1.06 0.88
CA LYS A 81 16.36 -1.31 0.27
C LYS A 81 17.27 -0.06 0.25
N GLY A 82 17.33 0.66 1.37
CA GLY A 82 18.21 1.83 1.51
C GLY A 82 17.68 3.11 0.87
N LYS A 83 16.44 3.11 0.36
CA LYS A 83 15.84 4.26 -0.34
C LYS A 83 14.50 4.63 0.26
N ALA A 84 14.17 5.93 0.24
CA ALA A 84 12.80 6.38 0.46
C ALA A 84 12.09 6.46 -0.90
N HIS A 85 10.92 5.84 -0.98
CA HIS A 85 10.09 5.75 -2.18
C HIS A 85 8.84 6.61 -2.00
N TYR A 86 8.51 7.40 -3.01
CA TYR A 86 7.32 8.26 -3.03
C TYR A 86 6.55 7.98 -4.31
N VAL A 87 5.32 7.48 -4.19
CA VAL A 87 4.50 7.07 -5.33
C VAL A 87 3.15 7.78 -5.27
N ARG A 88 2.88 8.64 -6.25
CA ARG A 88 1.56 9.27 -6.42
C ARG A 88 0.65 8.32 -7.18
N LEU A 89 -0.55 8.13 -6.64
CA LEU A 89 -1.51 7.16 -7.10
C LEU A 89 -2.81 7.87 -7.48
N SER A 90 -3.30 7.56 -8.68
CA SER A 90 -4.70 7.78 -9.05
C SER A 90 -5.48 6.53 -8.71
N LEU A 91 -6.61 6.67 -8.03
CA LEU A 91 -7.34 5.57 -7.40
C LEU A 91 -8.83 5.65 -7.73
N LYS A 92 -9.43 4.50 -8.02
CA LYS A 92 -10.86 4.32 -8.21
C LYS A 92 -11.36 3.20 -7.31
N LYS A 93 -12.48 3.44 -6.62
CA LYS A 93 -13.13 2.42 -5.78
C LYS A 93 -13.58 1.25 -6.67
N LEU A 94 -13.26 0.03 -6.25
CA LEU A 94 -13.73 -1.20 -6.86
C LEU A 94 -15.03 -1.65 -6.18
N PRO A 95 -15.89 -2.41 -6.89
CA PRO A 95 -17.03 -3.05 -6.27
C PRO A 95 -16.62 -3.98 -5.12
N GLU A 96 -17.52 -4.10 -4.15
CA GLU A 96 -17.38 -5.07 -3.08
C GLU A 96 -17.50 -6.50 -3.63
N LEU A 97 -16.73 -7.41 -3.06
CA LEU A 97 -16.85 -8.83 -3.36
C LEU A 97 -17.86 -9.43 -2.38
N ARG A 98 -18.97 -9.95 -2.89
CA ARG A 98 -20.05 -10.52 -2.07
C ARG A 98 -19.56 -11.66 -1.18
N ASP A 99 -18.62 -12.46 -1.67
CA ASP A 99 -18.08 -13.64 -0.99
C ASP A 99 -16.66 -13.40 -0.41
N ALA A 100 -16.31 -12.14 -0.09
CA ALA A 100 -15.04 -11.85 0.56
C ALA A 100 -15.00 -12.46 1.96
N LYS A 101 -13.93 -13.21 2.25
CA LYS A 101 -13.66 -13.71 3.60
C LYS A 101 -13.35 -12.56 4.55
N HIS A 102 -12.69 -11.52 4.02
CA HIS A 102 -12.30 -10.33 4.78
C HIS A 102 -12.79 -9.08 4.05
N PRO A 103 -14.03 -8.62 4.29
CA PRO A 103 -14.55 -7.42 3.64
C PRO A 103 -13.63 -6.20 3.83
N ARG A 104 -13.30 -5.55 2.71
CA ARG A 104 -12.41 -4.39 2.63
C ARG A 104 -12.95 -3.38 1.63
N ALA A 105 -12.62 -2.10 1.84
CA ALA A 105 -12.75 -1.10 0.81
C ALA A 105 -11.63 -1.32 -0.22
N ARG A 106 -12.01 -1.70 -1.43
CA ARG A 106 -11.08 -2.06 -2.49
C ARG A 106 -10.90 -0.90 -3.45
N PHE A 107 -9.66 -0.68 -3.90
CA PHE A 107 -9.34 0.34 -4.89
C PHE A 107 -8.41 -0.22 -5.95
N ALA A 108 -8.65 0.17 -7.20
CA ALA A 108 -7.69 0.03 -8.29
C ALA A 108 -6.96 1.36 -8.48
N GLY A 109 -5.66 1.32 -8.75
CA GLY A 109 -4.93 2.53 -9.05
C GLY A 109 -3.83 2.36 -10.06
N THR A 110 -3.39 3.52 -10.56
CA THR A 110 -2.29 3.66 -11.50
C THR A 110 -1.24 4.59 -10.91
N VAL A 111 0.04 4.29 -11.17
CA VAL A 111 1.17 5.14 -10.79
C VAL A 111 1.20 6.39 -11.68
N GLU A 112 0.94 7.56 -11.09
CA GLU A 112 1.06 8.84 -11.79
C GLU A 112 2.48 9.39 -11.75
N ALA A 113 3.18 9.18 -10.63
CA ALA A 113 4.57 9.56 -10.45
C ALA A 113 5.23 8.63 -9.45
N ALA A 114 6.52 8.34 -9.65
CA ALA A 114 7.35 7.61 -8.71
C ALA A 114 8.70 8.32 -8.59
N ARG A 115 9.16 8.50 -7.35
CA ARG A 115 10.47 9.08 -7.02
C ARG A 115 11.13 8.24 -5.95
N GLU A 116 12.43 8.03 -6.11
CA GLU A 116 13.32 7.50 -5.07
C GLU A 116 14.17 8.64 -4.51
N ASP A 117 14.48 8.57 -3.23
CA ASP A 117 15.37 9.51 -2.54
C ASP A 117 16.46 8.74 -1.80
N ILE A 118 17.70 9.18 -2.05
CA ILE A 118 18.94 8.57 -1.57
C ILE A 118 19.83 9.70 -1.11
N ALA A 119 20.12 9.75 0.19
CA ALA A 119 21.03 10.74 0.75
C ALA A 119 22.48 10.36 0.44
N LYS A 120 23.30 11.34 0.04
CA LYS A 120 24.73 11.10 -0.23
C LYS A 120 25.56 10.88 1.04
N TYR A 121 25.03 11.28 2.20
CA TYR A 121 25.75 11.34 3.47
C TYR A 121 25.31 10.28 4.48
N ALA A 122 24.22 9.55 4.21
CA ALA A 122 23.65 8.58 5.13
C ALA A 122 22.85 7.52 4.39
N ASP A 123 22.92 6.29 4.90
CA ASP A 123 22.10 5.19 4.42
C ASP A 123 20.81 5.07 5.25
N ILE A 124 19.69 4.81 4.58
CA ILE A 124 18.47 4.40 5.26
C ILE A 124 18.65 2.95 5.70
N ILE A 125 18.88 2.75 6.99
CA ILE A 125 19.11 1.42 7.58
C ILE A 125 17.82 0.63 7.80
N SER A 126 16.68 1.31 8.03
CA SER A 126 15.37 0.69 8.19
C SER A 126 14.24 1.67 7.94
N GLY A 127 13.07 1.12 7.59
CA GLY A 127 11.79 1.84 7.63
C GLY A 127 11.06 1.62 8.95
N VAL A 128 9.78 2.01 8.99
CA VAL A 128 8.90 1.67 10.11
C VAL A 128 8.61 0.18 10.08
N GLN A 129 8.80 -0.49 11.22
CA GLN A 129 8.55 -1.91 11.34
C GLN A 129 7.45 -2.22 12.37
N ILE A 130 6.71 -3.28 12.11
CA ILE A 130 5.64 -3.79 12.98
C ILE A 130 5.91 -5.23 13.43
N LYS A 131 5.36 -5.59 14.58
CA LYS A 131 5.29 -6.97 15.06
C LYS A 131 3.83 -7.42 15.07
N LEU A 132 3.54 -8.49 14.33
CA LEU A 132 2.19 -9.02 14.25
C LEU A 132 1.82 -9.72 15.57
N LYS A 133 0.63 -9.42 16.10
CA LYS A 133 0.01 -10.14 17.22
C LYS A 133 -0.75 -11.32 16.59
N ASP A 134 -0.22 -12.54 16.68
CA ASP A 134 -0.59 -13.73 15.89
C ASP A 134 -0.16 -13.69 14.41
N GLU A 135 1.15 -13.86 14.21
CA GLU A 135 1.78 -13.83 12.89
C GLU A 135 1.16 -14.84 11.91
N ALA A 136 0.92 -16.08 12.33
CA ALA A 136 0.43 -17.13 11.45
C ALA A 136 -1.01 -16.84 10.97
N ALA A 137 -1.89 -16.38 11.87
CA ALA A 137 -3.25 -16.01 11.46
C ALA A 137 -3.27 -14.77 10.57
N VAL A 138 -2.46 -13.76 10.90
CA VAL A 138 -2.39 -12.52 10.10
C VAL A 138 -1.85 -12.77 8.70
N LEU A 139 -0.82 -13.60 8.55
CA LEU A 139 -0.27 -13.94 7.24
C LEU A 139 -1.28 -14.70 6.36
N ARG A 140 -2.01 -15.67 6.92
CA ARG A 140 -3.11 -16.35 6.20
C ARG A 140 -4.16 -15.35 5.71
N ARG A 141 -4.58 -14.42 6.59
CA ARG A 141 -5.54 -13.36 6.23
C ARG A 141 -4.98 -12.46 5.12
N TRP A 142 -3.70 -12.12 5.16
CA TRP A 142 -3.07 -11.31 4.11
C TRP A 142 -3.10 -12.03 2.76
N GLU A 143 -2.75 -13.31 2.70
CA GLU A 143 -2.82 -14.11 1.48
C GLU A 143 -4.24 -14.12 0.89
N GLU A 144 -5.25 -14.33 1.73
CA GLU A 144 -6.66 -14.30 1.32
C GLU A 144 -7.06 -12.90 0.79
N THR A 145 -6.67 -11.84 1.51
CA THR A 145 -6.95 -10.44 1.12
C THR A 145 -6.29 -10.09 -0.21
N LEU A 146 -5.03 -10.49 -0.43
CA LEU A 146 -4.33 -10.24 -1.69
C LEU A 146 -4.91 -11.09 -2.83
N GLY A 147 -5.36 -12.30 -2.56
CA GLY A 147 -6.11 -13.12 -3.52
C GLY A 147 -7.40 -12.45 -3.98
N GLU A 148 -8.13 -11.81 -3.06
CA GLU A 148 -9.31 -11.00 -3.37
C GLU A 148 -8.97 -9.73 -4.17
N LEU A 149 -7.82 -9.10 -3.93
CA LEU A 149 -7.39 -7.94 -4.72
C LEU A 149 -7.04 -8.25 -6.18
N ARG A 150 -6.74 -9.51 -6.50
CA ARG A 150 -6.45 -9.95 -7.89
C ARG A 150 -7.71 -10.11 -8.75
N LYS A 151 -8.88 -10.22 -8.13
CA LYS A 151 -10.18 -10.35 -8.80
C LYS A 151 -10.70 -9.00 -9.28
#